data_AF-A0A329VKX0-F1
#
_entry.id   AF-A0A329VKX0-F1
#
_cell.length_a   1.000
_cell.length_b   1.000
_cell.length_c   1.000
_cell.angle_alpha   90.00
_cell.angle_beta   90.00
_cell.angle_gamma   90.00
#
_symmetry.space_group_name_H-M   'P 1'
#
loop_
_entity.id
_entity.type
_entity.pdbx_description
1 polymer ?
#
loop_
_entity_poly.entity_id
_entity_poly.type
_entity_poly.pdbx_seq_one_letter_code
_entity_poly.pdbx_strand_id
1 'polypeptide(L)'
;MNKRNILLILLSGVAIYALWRWYLPDPYHPVLTEKEKKVTTEMLANMQTRCIGRYLVDLPANYNNTVEAARVNDNRVETRLLYPPAFEQRIQLREDALRQMKTSYPVDMPYLKNIYRLPQGMKGIIFERMEDQSVPDMARVLEAHLYSNGVAIKVEMKAEDGSAPRYDKDREKYPNIYTNTVPTKLAELKDLLSRIQGRKETEIPTTAGNCIPHAFIADNKKDKEDIGLLYKANPDNYLNVRMSTNNYIREKDSMLERFGVIEAMLSRGKALRKGARKINGQDTEELLLSGRQPNNDNPRYLFTLRVNEKTGGRRTPVFNLAVVNDEETPTAYTQNEIVAFWDAISQTLRVRPGAFDPR
;
A
#
# COMPACT_ATOMS: atom_id res chain seq x y z
N MET A 1 0.23 56.79 -22.95
CA MET A 1 -0.68 55.71 -23.39
C MET A 1 -2.11 56.24 -23.36
N ASN A 2 -2.79 56.31 -24.51
CA ASN A 2 -4.10 56.99 -24.61
C ASN A 2 -5.21 56.15 -23.93
N LYS A 3 -6.19 56.77 -23.24
CA LYS A 3 -7.24 56.08 -22.45
C LYS A 3 -7.99 55.02 -23.28
N ARG A 4 -8.16 55.27 -24.58
CA ARG A 4 -8.78 54.37 -25.55
C ARG A 4 -7.97 53.07 -25.77
N ASN A 5 -6.64 53.14 -25.73
CA ASN A 5 -5.77 51.96 -25.89
C ASN A 5 -5.77 51.09 -24.63
N ILE A 6 -5.89 51.70 -23.44
CA ILE A 6 -6.03 50.96 -22.17
C ILE A 6 -7.36 50.19 -22.15
N LEU A 7 -8.45 50.82 -22.59
CA LEU A 7 -9.76 50.20 -22.67
C LEU A 7 -9.78 49.01 -23.64
N LEU A 8 -9.11 49.12 -24.80
CA LEU A 8 -9.01 48.04 -25.79
C LEU A 8 -8.19 46.84 -25.27
N ILE A 9 -7.12 47.08 -24.51
CA ILE A 9 -6.32 46.02 -23.88
C ILE A 9 -7.09 45.30 -22.76
N LEU A 10 -7.87 46.04 -21.97
CA LEU A 10 -8.74 45.43 -20.95
C LEU A 10 -9.85 44.58 -21.58
N LEU A 11 -10.48 45.07 -22.66
CA LEU A 11 -11.53 44.33 -23.38
C LEU A 11 -10.99 43.07 -24.05
N SER A 12 -9.79 43.12 -24.65
CA SER A 12 -9.15 41.93 -25.22
C SER A 12 -8.72 40.94 -24.15
N GLY A 13 -8.23 41.41 -23.00
CA GLY A 13 -7.93 40.55 -21.84
C GLY A 13 -9.17 39.83 -21.30
N VAL A 14 -10.31 40.52 -21.19
CA VAL A 14 -11.59 39.93 -20.75
C VAL A 14 -12.13 38.95 -21.79
N ALA A 15 -12.03 39.27 -23.09
CA ALA A 15 -12.46 38.36 -24.16
C ALA A 15 -11.61 37.09 -24.22
N ILE A 16 -10.29 37.21 -24.06
CA ILE A 16 -9.37 36.06 -23.99
C ILE A 16 -9.67 35.23 -22.74
N TYR A 17 -9.89 35.85 -21.57
CA TYR A 17 -10.25 35.14 -20.35
C TYR A 17 -11.61 34.44 -20.46
N ALA A 18 -12.60 35.10 -21.06
CA ALA A 18 -13.93 34.52 -21.28
C ALA A 18 -13.88 33.35 -22.28
N LEU A 19 -13.11 33.49 -23.37
CA LEU A 19 -12.85 32.40 -24.32
C LEU A 19 -12.11 31.25 -23.62
N TRP A 20 -11.07 31.54 -22.83
CA TRP A 20 -10.32 30.54 -22.09
C TRP A 20 -11.18 29.79 -21.07
N ARG A 21 -12.05 30.50 -20.35
CA ARG A 21 -13.02 29.91 -19.40
C ARG A 21 -14.16 29.16 -20.09
N TRP A 22 -14.51 29.53 -21.32
CA TRP A 22 -15.50 28.81 -22.12
C TRP A 22 -14.93 27.53 -22.73
N TYR A 23 -13.65 27.53 -23.12
CA TYR A 23 -12.94 26.35 -23.64
C TYR A 23 -12.47 25.38 -22.54
N LEU A 24 -12.31 25.83 -21.30
CA LEU A 24 -12.00 25.01 -20.12
C LEU A 24 -13.18 25.06 -19.13
N PRO A 25 -14.20 24.20 -19.29
CA PRO A 25 -15.28 24.15 -18.31
C PRO A 25 -14.71 23.95 -16.91
N ASP A 26 -15.24 24.70 -15.94
CA ASP A 26 -14.84 24.60 -14.54
C ASP A 26 -14.96 23.12 -14.10
N PRO A 27 -13.95 22.55 -13.41
CA PRO A 27 -13.99 21.17 -12.95
C PRO A 27 -15.28 20.90 -12.15
N TYR A 28 -15.88 19.73 -12.33
CA TYR A 28 -17.15 19.41 -11.68
C TYR A 28 -17.04 19.46 -10.14
N HIS A 29 -17.62 20.51 -9.55
CA HIS A 29 -17.81 20.63 -8.11
C HIS A 29 -19.31 20.74 -7.84
N PRO A 30 -19.94 19.74 -7.21
CA PRO A 30 -21.37 19.75 -6.99
C PRO A 30 -21.76 20.81 -5.96
N VAL A 31 -22.85 21.52 -6.23
CA VAL A 31 -23.54 22.32 -5.20
C VAL A 31 -24.45 21.38 -4.42
N LEU A 32 -24.09 21.11 -3.16
CA LEU A 32 -24.85 20.19 -2.30
C LEU A 32 -26.18 20.79 -1.85
N THR A 33 -27.23 19.98 -1.90
CA THR A 33 -28.51 20.27 -1.21
C THR A 33 -28.34 20.21 0.31
N GLU A 34 -29.28 20.77 1.08
CA GLU A 34 -29.23 20.69 2.55
C GLU A 34 -29.22 19.24 3.07
N LYS A 35 -29.93 18.33 2.38
CA LYS A 35 -29.89 16.90 2.70
C LYS A 35 -28.50 16.31 2.48
N GLU A 36 -27.90 16.55 1.32
CA GLU A 36 -26.56 16.04 0.99
C GLU A 36 -25.49 16.64 1.92
N LYS A 37 -25.58 17.92 2.27
CA LYS A 37 -24.69 18.54 3.26
C LYS A 37 -24.73 17.81 4.60
N LYS A 38 -25.92 17.47 5.09
CA LYS A 38 -26.09 16.72 6.34
C LYS A 38 -25.43 15.34 6.25
N VAL A 39 -25.71 14.59 5.19
CA VAL A 39 -25.14 13.25 4.96
C VAL A 39 -23.61 13.33 4.86
N THR A 40 -23.06 14.24 4.07
CA THR A 40 -21.61 14.41 3.94
C THR A 40 -20.95 14.81 5.27
N THR A 41 -21.61 15.64 6.08
CA THR A 41 -21.11 16.00 7.42
C THR A 41 -21.04 14.77 8.33
N GLU A 42 -22.05 13.91 8.30
CA GLU A 42 -22.07 12.64 9.05
C GLU A 42 -21.00 11.67 8.53
N MET A 43 -20.82 11.55 7.20
CA MET A 43 -19.77 10.72 6.58
C MET A 43 -18.37 11.13 7.02
N LEU A 44 -18.13 12.43 7.20
CA LEU A 44 -16.82 13.00 7.55
C LEU A 44 -16.66 13.23 9.05
N ALA A 45 -17.58 12.75 9.89
CA ALA A 45 -17.48 12.91 11.32
C ALA A 45 -16.27 12.13 11.88
N ASN A 46 -15.62 12.71 12.89
CA ASN A 46 -14.54 12.06 13.63
C ASN A 46 -13.37 11.58 12.74
N MET A 47 -12.90 12.43 11.83
CA MET A 47 -11.72 12.12 11.00
C MET A 47 -10.50 11.77 11.85
N GLN A 48 -9.79 10.72 11.45
CA GLN A 48 -8.56 10.24 12.04
C GLN A 48 -7.47 10.12 10.98
N THR A 49 -6.26 10.55 11.33
CA THR A 49 -5.10 10.39 10.46
C THR A 49 -4.68 8.93 10.37
N ARG A 50 -4.55 8.42 9.14
CA ARG A 50 -4.02 7.10 8.80
C ARG A 50 -2.65 7.23 8.15
N CYS A 51 -1.75 6.30 8.45
CA CYS A 51 -0.39 6.30 7.95
C CYS A 51 -0.14 5.12 7.01
N ILE A 52 0.41 5.39 5.82
CA ILE A 52 0.82 4.37 4.85
C ILE A 52 2.14 4.76 4.20
N GLY A 53 3.11 3.86 4.24
CA GLY A 53 4.49 4.14 3.82
C GLY A 53 4.97 5.46 4.41
N ARG A 54 5.09 6.46 3.55
CA ARG A 54 5.59 7.81 3.86
C ARG A 54 4.53 8.91 3.85
N TYR A 55 3.26 8.55 3.68
CA TYR A 55 2.14 9.48 3.53
C TYR A 55 1.14 9.35 4.67
N LEU A 56 0.37 10.42 4.86
CA LEU A 56 -0.77 10.52 5.74
C LEU A 56 -2.00 10.94 4.95
N VAL A 57 -3.15 10.34 5.27
CA VAL A 57 -4.49 10.75 4.80
C VAL A 57 -5.44 10.62 5.98
N ASP A 58 -6.35 11.58 6.12
CA ASP A 58 -7.37 11.52 7.15
C ASP A 58 -8.60 10.79 6.60
N LEU A 59 -9.11 9.83 7.37
CA LEU A 59 -10.32 9.05 7.07
C LEU A 59 -11.25 9.06 8.28
N PRO A 60 -12.57 8.93 8.10
CA PRO A 60 -13.50 8.85 9.23
C PRO A 60 -13.15 7.67 10.16
N ALA A 61 -13.35 7.84 11.47
CA ALA A 61 -12.93 6.85 12.47
C ALA A 61 -13.53 5.44 12.27
N ASN A 62 -14.72 5.34 11.65
CA ASN A 62 -15.38 4.06 11.40
C ASN A 62 -14.76 3.26 10.24
N TYR A 63 -13.80 3.84 9.49
CA TYR A 63 -13.01 3.12 8.49
C TYR A 63 -11.89 2.31 9.13
N ASN A 64 -11.91 1.00 8.90
CA ASN A 64 -10.95 0.03 9.42
C ASN A 64 -10.17 -0.62 8.27
N ASN A 65 -8.85 -0.74 8.43
CA ASN A 65 -8.01 -1.45 7.49
C ASN A 65 -8.28 -2.96 7.56
N THR A 66 -8.47 -3.61 6.42
CA THR A 66 -8.70 -5.07 6.31
C THR A 66 -7.49 -5.83 5.79
N VAL A 67 -6.37 -5.15 5.55
CA VAL A 67 -5.12 -5.74 5.06
C VAL A 67 -4.17 -5.96 6.23
N GLU A 68 -3.68 -7.19 6.39
CA GLU A 68 -2.74 -7.59 7.45
C GLU A 68 -1.34 -7.91 6.91
N ALA A 69 -0.96 -7.39 5.74
CA ALA A 69 0.37 -7.63 5.17
C ALA A 69 0.86 -6.51 4.24
N ALA A 70 2.17 -6.43 4.06
CA ALA A 70 2.84 -5.58 3.08
C ALA A 70 3.98 -6.33 2.38
N ARG A 71 4.50 -5.81 1.27
CA ARG A 71 5.66 -6.36 0.58
C ARG A 71 6.88 -5.47 0.74
N VAL A 72 7.98 -6.07 1.20
CA VAL A 72 9.29 -5.42 1.33
C VAL A 72 10.32 -6.29 0.61
N ASN A 73 10.96 -5.72 -0.40
CA ASN A 73 11.71 -6.46 -1.41
C ASN A 73 10.80 -7.53 -2.04
N ASP A 74 11.19 -8.79 -1.95
CA ASP A 74 10.40 -9.92 -2.43
C ASP A 74 9.68 -10.67 -1.31
N ASN A 75 9.70 -10.12 -0.09
CA ASN A 75 9.18 -10.77 1.10
C ASN A 75 7.84 -10.19 1.51
N ARG A 76 6.91 -11.08 1.86
CA ARG A 76 5.65 -10.72 2.49
C ARG A 76 5.88 -10.55 3.99
N VAL A 77 5.53 -9.39 4.53
CA VAL A 77 5.55 -9.09 5.96
C VAL A 77 4.10 -9.09 6.44
N GLU A 78 3.73 -10.11 7.20
CA GLU A 78 2.40 -10.27 7.77
C GLU A 78 2.38 -9.73 9.19
N THR A 79 1.30 -9.06 9.58
CA THR A 79 1.18 -8.34 10.84
C THR A 79 -0.20 -8.54 11.41
N ARG A 80 -0.28 -9.04 12.65
CA ARG A 80 -1.55 -9.28 13.32
C ARG A 80 -1.47 -8.88 14.79
N LEU A 81 -2.51 -8.22 15.29
CA LEU A 81 -2.64 -7.96 16.72
C LEU A 81 -2.75 -9.30 17.45
N LEU A 82 -1.90 -9.52 18.45
CA LEU A 82 -1.87 -10.78 19.19
C LEU A 82 -1.43 -10.55 20.63
N TYR A 83 -2.15 -11.16 21.56
CA TYR A 83 -1.81 -11.15 22.97
C TYR A 83 -0.54 -12.01 23.23
N PRO A 84 0.43 -11.60 24.08
CA PRO A 84 1.74 -12.25 24.15
C PRO A 84 1.71 -13.76 24.47
N PRO A 85 0.92 -14.25 25.45
CA PRO A 85 0.77 -15.69 25.68
C PRO A 85 0.29 -16.48 24.45
N ALA A 86 -0.58 -15.90 23.62
CA ALA A 86 -1.01 -16.53 22.38
C ALA A 86 0.11 -16.55 21.33
N PHE A 87 0.99 -15.55 21.32
CA PHE A 87 2.20 -15.57 20.49
C PHE A 87 3.14 -16.69 20.92
N GLU A 88 3.45 -16.79 22.22
CA GLU A 88 4.34 -17.83 22.77
C GLU A 88 3.82 -19.24 22.46
N GLN A 89 2.52 -19.46 22.69
CA GLN A 89 1.87 -20.73 22.36
C GLN A 89 1.96 -21.03 20.85
N ARG A 90 1.74 -20.03 19.99
CA ARG A 90 1.83 -20.19 18.53
C ARG A 90 3.24 -20.61 18.09
N ILE A 91 4.29 -20.07 18.72
CA ILE A 91 5.67 -20.46 18.43
C ILE A 91 5.94 -21.91 18.82
N GLN A 92 5.53 -22.31 20.02
CA GLN A 92 5.70 -23.69 20.49
C GLN A 92 5.00 -24.68 19.57
N LEU A 93 3.71 -24.44 19.27
CA LEU A 93 2.92 -25.29 18.38
C LEU A 93 3.52 -25.35 16.97
N ARG A 94 4.05 -24.24 16.46
CA ARG A 94 4.69 -24.20 15.14
C ARG A 94 5.98 -25.01 15.11
N GLU A 95 6.82 -24.88 16.14
CA GLU A 95 8.05 -25.66 16.25
C GLU A 95 7.75 -27.16 16.32
N ASP A 96 6.81 -27.58 17.16
CA ASP A 96 6.41 -28.98 17.31
C ASP A 96 5.88 -29.55 15.99
N ALA A 97 5.04 -28.78 15.29
CA ALA A 97 4.54 -29.16 13.96
C ALA A 97 5.68 -29.32 12.94
N LEU A 98 6.66 -28.41 12.93
CA LEU A 98 7.81 -28.48 12.02
C LEU A 98 8.74 -29.66 12.33
N ARG A 99 8.88 -30.04 13.60
CA ARG A 99 9.66 -31.21 14.02
C ARG A 99 9.00 -32.54 13.65
N GLN A 100 7.67 -32.59 13.67
CA GLN A 100 6.90 -33.79 13.35
C GLN A 100 6.64 -33.95 11.84
N MET A 101 6.79 -32.87 11.07
CA MET A 101 6.57 -32.85 9.63
C MET A 101 7.44 -33.89 8.89
N LYS A 102 6.82 -34.67 8.02
CA LYS A 102 7.48 -35.64 7.15
C LYS A 102 7.75 -35.05 5.78
N THR A 103 8.77 -35.56 5.11
CA THR A 103 9.08 -35.28 3.71
C THR A 103 8.64 -36.45 2.84
N SER A 104 8.32 -36.19 1.58
CA SER A 104 8.03 -37.24 0.59
C SER A 104 9.23 -38.15 0.34
N TYR A 105 10.44 -37.61 0.48
CA TYR A 105 11.69 -38.34 0.32
C TYR A 105 12.44 -38.44 1.65
N PRO A 106 12.61 -39.64 2.23
CA PRO A 106 13.29 -39.80 3.52
C PRO A 106 14.70 -39.23 3.59
N VAL A 107 15.42 -39.18 2.45
CA VAL A 107 16.77 -38.59 2.34
C VAL A 107 16.79 -37.09 2.65
N ASP A 108 15.66 -36.41 2.49
CA ASP A 108 15.50 -34.97 2.70
C ASP A 108 15.14 -34.62 4.16
N MET A 109 14.85 -35.61 5.01
CA MET A 109 14.61 -35.38 6.45
C MET A 109 15.85 -34.84 7.17
N PRO A 110 15.69 -34.07 8.28
CA PRO A 110 14.43 -33.57 8.85
C PRO A 110 13.85 -32.37 8.09
N TYR A 111 12.54 -32.11 8.20
CA TYR A 111 11.89 -30.95 7.57
C TYR A 111 12.33 -29.61 8.20
N LEU A 112 12.40 -29.55 9.53
CA LEU A 112 13.04 -28.46 10.28
C LEU A 112 14.55 -28.65 10.27
N LYS A 113 15.28 -27.70 9.71
CA LYS A 113 16.73 -27.77 9.53
C LYS A 113 17.50 -27.02 10.59
N ASN A 114 17.00 -25.86 10.98
CA ASN A 114 17.64 -25.07 12.01
C ASN A 114 16.66 -24.13 12.73
N ILE A 115 17.09 -23.66 13.89
CA ILE A 115 16.41 -22.64 14.68
C ILE A 115 17.43 -21.53 15.00
N TYR A 116 17.14 -20.32 14.56
CA TYR A 116 17.96 -19.15 14.89
C TYR A 116 17.26 -18.25 15.88
N ARG A 117 18.02 -17.78 16.87
CA ARG A 117 17.59 -16.71 17.77
C ARG A 117 17.67 -15.37 17.06
N LEU A 118 16.73 -14.48 17.42
CA LEU A 118 16.82 -13.07 17.04
C LEU A 118 17.91 -12.35 17.85
N PRO A 119 18.37 -11.16 17.39
CA PRO A 119 19.28 -10.31 18.17
C PRO A 119 18.78 -10.04 19.60
N GLN A 120 19.72 -9.76 20.51
CA GLN A 120 19.43 -9.51 21.92
C GLN A 120 18.37 -8.40 22.09
N GLY A 121 17.39 -8.62 22.98
CA GLY A 121 16.30 -7.69 23.24
C GLY A 121 15.06 -7.87 22.35
N MET A 122 15.16 -8.67 21.29
CA MET A 122 14.02 -9.01 20.44
C MET A 122 13.32 -10.27 20.93
N LYS A 123 11.98 -10.30 20.85
CA LYS A 123 11.16 -11.48 21.19
C LYS A 123 10.73 -12.19 19.91
N GLY A 124 11.22 -13.39 19.68
CA GLY A 124 10.88 -14.14 18.48
C GLY A 124 11.92 -15.19 18.10
N ILE A 125 11.73 -15.79 16.93
CA ILE A 125 12.47 -16.96 16.47
C ILE A 125 12.49 -17.00 14.93
N ILE A 126 13.49 -17.64 14.36
CA ILE A 126 13.53 -17.95 12.93
C ILE A 126 13.67 -19.46 12.78
N PHE A 127 12.75 -20.07 12.05
CA PHE A 127 12.86 -21.46 11.64
C PHE A 127 13.45 -21.53 10.23
N GLU A 128 14.51 -22.29 10.06
CA GLU A 128 14.91 -22.76 8.74
C GLU A 128 14.25 -24.10 8.49
N ARG A 129 13.41 -24.15 7.47
CA ARG A 129 12.67 -25.36 7.08
C ARG A 129 12.81 -25.58 5.58
N MET A 130 12.45 -26.79 5.13
CA MET A 130 12.21 -27.02 3.71
C MET A 130 11.06 -26.13 3.21
N GLU A 131 11.12 -25.75 1.93
CA GLU A 131 10.07 -24.95 1.29
C GLU A 131 8.73 -25.71 1.30
N ASP A 132 8.74 -26.98 0.93
CA ASP A 132 7.59 -27.89 0.87
C ASP A 132 8.01 -29.35 1.20
N GLN A 133 7.05 -30.24 1.48
CA GLN A 133 7.34 -31.66 1.78
C GLN A 133 7.82 -32.44 0.54
N SER A 134 7.44 -31.98 -0.65
CA SER A 134 7.63 -32.67 -1.94
C SER A 134 8.80 -32.13 -2.78
N VAL A 135 9.50 -31.10 -2.29
CA VAL A 135 10.66 -30.52 -2.96
C VAL A 135 11.96 -31.02 -2.32
N PRO A 136 13.07 -31.07 -3.07
CA PRO A 136 14.37 -31.42 -2.52
C PRO A 136 14.73 -30.51 -1.35
N ASP A 137 15.42 -31.05 -0.34
CA ASP A 137 15.68 -30.26 0.86
C ASP A 137 16.54 -29.03 0.58
N MET A 138 17.32 -28.97 -0.48
CA MET A 138 18.05 -27.73 -0.80
C MET A 138 17.15 -26.49 -0.90
N ALA A 139 15.86 -26.62 -1.24
CA ALA A 139 14.92 -25.50 -1.23
C ALA A 139 14.50 -25.17 0.22
N ARG A 140 14.93 -24.00 0.70
CA ARG A 140 14.75 -23.55 2.09
C ARG A 140 13.78 -22.37 2.19
N VAL A 141 13.12 -22.27 3.34
CA VAL A 141 12.44 -21.06 3.80
C VAL A 141 12.96 -20.69 5.18
N LEU A 142 13.36 -19.43 5.33
CA LEU A 142 13.59 -18.78 6.61
C LEU A 142 12.27 -18.16 7.07
N GLU A 143 11.57 -18.84 7.97
CA GLU A 143 10.30 -18.42 8.55
C GLU A 143 10.55 -17.73 9.89
N ALA A 144 10.52 -16.39 9.87
CA ALA A 144 10.68 -15.57 11.06
C ALA A 144 9.34 -15.23 11.71
N HIS A 145 9.33 -15.25 13.04
CA HIS A 145 8.26 -14.72 13.87
C HIS A 145 8.85 -13.71 14.87
N LEU A 146 8.30 -12.51 14.89
CA LEU A 146 8.69 -11.42 15.80
C LEU A 146 7.47 -10.94 16.58
N TYR A 147 7.66 -10.65 17.86
CA TYR A 147 6.67 -10.00 18.70
C TYR A 147 7.15 -8.61 19.10
N SER A 148 6.34 -7.59 18.81
CA SER A 148 6.67 -6.20 19.11
C SER A 148 5.39 -5.43 19.42
N ASN A 149 5.33 -4.78 20.59
CA ASN A 149 4.26 -3.84 20.98
C ASN A 149 2.81 -4.34 20.75
N GLY A 150 2.50 -5.60 21.08
CA GLY A 150 1.15 -6.15 20.88
C GLY A 150 0.90 -6.77 19.50
N VAL A 151 1.92 -6.79 18.64
CA VAL A 151 1.81 -7.22 17.25
C VAL A 151 2.72 -8.41 17.00
N ALA A 152 2.13 -9.46 16.43
CA ALA A 152 2.83 -10.59 15.89
C ALA A 152 3.14 -10.35 14.42
N ILE A 153 4.43 -10.41 14.08
CA ILE A 153 4.95 -10.19 12.74
C ILE A 153 5.51 -11.52 12.21
N LYS A 154 5.15 -11.90 10.99
CA LYS A 154 5.69 -13.06 10.29
C LYS A 154 6.35 -12.60 8.99
N VAL A 155 7.55 -13.11 8.72
CA VAL A 155 8.27 -12.87 7.46
C VAL A 155 8.80 -14.21 6.97
N GLU A 156 8.55 -14.53 5.70
CA GLU A 156 9.15 -15.69 5.05
C GLU A 156 10.08 -15.23 3.94
N MET A 157 11.28 -15.80 3.90
CA MET A 157 12.29 -15.53 2.88
C MET A 157 12.79 -16.84 2.29
N LYS A 158 12.71 -16.97 0.96
CA LYS A 158 13.26 -18.12 0.26
C LYS A 158 14.79 -18.10 0.31
N ALA A 159 15.36 -19.28 0.52
CA ALA A 159 16.80 -19.51 0.52
C ALA A 159 17.09 -20.89 -0.10
N GLU A 160 18.36 -21.16 -0.33
CA GLU A 160 18.83 -22.42 -0.91
C GLU A 160 20.02 -22.91 -0.11
N ASP A 161 20.08 -24.22 0.12
CA ASP A 161 21.24 -24.90 0.69
C ASP A 161 21.49 -26.25 0.00
N GLY A 162 22.20 -26.18 -1.12
CA GLY A 162 22.67 -27.36 -1.83
C GLY A 162 23.93 -27.99 -1.23
N SER A 163 24.44 -27.56 -0.07
CA SER A 163 25.78 -27.94 0.43
C SER A 163 25.95 -29.42 0.79
N ALA A 164 24.85 -30.17 0.94
CA ALA A 164 24.93 -31.58 1.32
C ALA A 164 25.68 -32.44 0.28
N PRO A 165 26.44 -33.49 0.71
CA PRO A 165 27.23 -34.32 -0.19
C PRO A 165 26.42 -35.04 -1.29
N ARG A 166 25.14 -35.30 -1.05
CA ARG A 166 24.24 -35.91 -2.05
C ARG A 166 24.14 -35.08 -3.34
N TYR A 167 24.44 -33.79 -3.26
CA TYR A 167 24.39 -32.86 -4.39
C TYR A 167 25.74 -32.63 -5.06
N ASP A 168 26.81 -33.32 -4.68
CA ASP A 168 28.16 -33.01 -5.19
C ASP A 168 28.25 -33.13 -6.72
N LYS A 169 27.69 -34.20 -7.30
CA LYS A 169 27.64 -34.38 -8.77
C LYS A 169 26.80 -33.31 -9.46
N ASP A 170 25.68 -32.94 -8.86
CA ASP A 170 24.80 -31.92 -9.44
C ASP A 170 25.39 -30.52 -9.32
N ARG A 171 26.14 -30.25 -8.24
CA ARG A 171 26.88 -29.01 -8.02
C ARG A 171 28.02 -28.82 -9.01
N GLU A 172 28.72 -29.90 -9.39
CA GLU A 172 29.72 -29.85 -10.46
C GLU A 172 29.09 -29.46 -11.80
N LYS A 173 27.88 -29.95 -12.09
CA LYS A 173 27.18 -29.70 -13.35
C LYS A 173 26.41 -28.36 -13.37
N TYR A 174 25.87 -27.96 -12.23
CA TYR A 174 24.98 -26.80 -12.08
C TYR A 174 25.33 -25.98 -10.82
N PRO A 175 26.53 -25.39 -10.73
CA PRO A 175 27.00 -24.71 -9.51
C PRO A 175 26.13 -23.52 -9.08
N ASN A 176 25.44 -22.87 -10.03
CA ASN A 176 24.54 -21.74 -9.75
C ASN A 176 23.20 -22.16 -9.14
N ILE A 177 22.83 -23.44 -9.26
CA ILE A 177 21.59 -24.00 -8.70
C ILE A 177 21.87 -24.58 -7.31
N TYR A 178 22.99 -25.30 -7.15
CA TYR A 178 23.38 -25.93 -5.88
C TYR A 178 24.28 -25.03 -5.02
N THR A 179 23.79 -23.81 -4.80
CA THR A 179 24.44 -22.80 -3.97
C THR A 179 24.01 -22.91 -2.50
N ASN A 180 24.62 -22.09 -1.64
CA ASN A 180 24.16 -21.86 -0.28
C ASN A 180 23.92 -20.37 -0.06
N THR A 181 22.65 -19.98 -0.06
CA THR A 181 22.20 -18.60 0.19
C THR A 181 21.66 -18.38 1.60
N VAL A 182 21.56 -19.44 2.43
CA VAL A 182 21.03 -19.35 3.80
C VAL A 182 21.75 -18.29 4.65
N PRO A 183 23.11 -18.22 4.71
CA PRO A 183 23.79 -17.20 5.52
C PRO A 183 23.44 -15.75 5.10
N THR A 184 23.44 -15.47 3.80
CA THR A 184 23.14 -14.14 3.26
C THR A 184 21.67 -13.77 3.51
N LYS A 185 20.74 -14.71 3.23
CA LYS A 185 19.30 -14.51 3.46
C LYS A 185 18.96 -14.35 4.94
N LEU A 186 19.65 -15.07 5.82
CA LEU A 186 19.50 -14.91 7.26
C LEU A 186 19.96 -13.53 7.74
N ALA A 187 21.05 -13.00 7.18
CA ALA A 187 21.51 -11.65 7.48
C ALA A 187 20.52 -10.59 6.97
N GLU A 188 20.01 -10.73 5.74
CA GLU A 188 18.96 -9.86 5.17
C GLU A 188 17.69 -9.88 6.02
N LEU A 189 17.25 -11.06 6.47
CA LEU A 189 16.08 -11.22 7.30
C LEU A 189 16.27 -10.58 8.68
N LYS A 190 17.43 -10.78 9.32
CA LYS A 190 17.75 -10.13 10.61
C LYS A 190 17.81 -8.60 10.50
N ASP A 191 18.39 -8.07 9.42
CA ASP A 191 18.38 -6.63 9.12
C ASP A 191 16.95 -6.10 9.02
N LEU A 192 16.09 -6.78 8.27
CA LEU A 192 14.68 -6.40 8.16
C LEU A 192 13.98 -6.44 9.51
N LEU A 193 14.03 -7.55 10.23
CA LEU A 193 13.36 -7.71 11.52
C LEU A 193 13.80 -6.66 12.54
N SER A 194 15.09 -6.31 12.58
CA SER A 194 15.65 -5.30 13.50
C SER A 194 15.03 -3.91 13.36
N ARG A 195 14.44 -3.61 12.19
CA ARG A 195 13.82 -2.33 11.86
C ARG A 195 12.31 -2.34 11.99
N ILE A 196 11.68 -3.50 12.18
CA ILE A 196 10.23 -3.63 12.32
C ILE A 196 9.83 -3.41 13.78
N GLN A 197 8.92 -2.47 13.99
CA GLN A 197 8.29 -2.23 15.27
C GLN A 197 6.77 -2.28 15.14
N GLY A 198 6.11 -3.04 16.01
CA GLY A 198 4.65 -3.00 16.11
C GLY A 198 4.18 -1.63 16.61
N ARG A 199 3.04 -1.17 16.12
CA ARG A 199 2.44 0.12 16.50
C ARG A 199 0.92 0.04 16.50
N LYS A 200 0.28 0.99 17.19
CA LYS A 200 -1.17 1.19 17.02
C LYS A 200 -1.46 1.83 15.67
N GLU A 201 -2.68 1.61 15.15
CA GLU A 201 -3.08 2.12 13.83
C GLU A 201 -2.95 3.65 13.71
N THR A 202 -3.35 4.38 14.75
CA THR A 202 -3.32 5.85 14.83
C THR A 202 -2.00 6.42 15.34
N GLU A 203 -1.03 5.56 15.68
CA GLU A 203 0.30 6.01 16.08
C GLU A 203 1.08 6.42 14.82
N ILE A 204 1.57 7.68 14.80
CA ILE A 204 2.27 8.27 13.66
C ILE A 204 3.76 8.36 13.97
N PRO A 205 4.61 7.51 13.37
CA PRO A 205 6.06 7.58 13.56
C PRO A 205 6.63 8.90 13.05
N THR A 206 7.61 9.47 13.77
CA THR A 206 8.28 10.74 13.40
C THR A 206 9.66 10.52 12.78
N THR A 207 10.06 9.28 12.58
CA THR A 207 11.35 8.88 12.00
C THR A 207 11.20 8.39 10.56
N ALA A 208 12.32 8.33 9.84
CA ALA A 208 12.34 7.88 8.45
C ALA A 208 11.97 6.39 8.34
N GLY A 209 11.06 6.07 7.43
CA GLY A 209 10.61 4.69 7.22
C GLY A 209 9.15 4.60 6.80
N ASN A 210 8.60 3.39 6.88
CA ASN A 210 7.32 3.05 6.26
C ASN A 210 6.30 2.54 7.26
N CYS A 211 5.13 3.15 7.26
CA CYS A 211 3.96 2.59 7.92
C CYS A 211 3.42 1.43 7.07
N ILE A 212 3.33 0.26 7.68
CA ILE A 212 2.58 -0.89 7.14
C ILE A 212 1.40 -1.15 8.10
N PRO A 213 0.48 -2.09 7.79
CA PRO A 213 -0.55 -2.46 8.75
C PRO A 213 0.05 -2.81 10.12
N HIS A 214 -0.47 -2.21 11.20
CA HIS A 214 -0.04 -2.47 12.59
C HIS A 214 1.46 -2.36 12.90
N ALA A 215 2.31 -1.91 11.98
CA ALA A 215 3.75 -1.85 12.21
C ALA A 215 4.40 -0.69 11.45
N PHE A 216 5.65 -0.44 11.80
CA PHE A 216 6.53 0.53 11.17
C PHE A 216 7.86 -0.15 10.84
N ILE A 217 8.42 0.18 9.68
CA ILE A 217 9.72 -0.31 9.25
C ILE A 217 10.64 0.89 9.07
N ALA A 218 11.64 1.00 9.94
CA ALA A 218 12.65 2.06 9.82
C ALA A 218 13.40 1.95 8.48
N ASP A 219 13.67 3.10 7.87
CA ASP A 219 14.29 3.19 6.56
C ASP A 219 15.73 2.66 6.56
N ASN A 220 16.11 1.93 5.52
CA ASN A 220 17.48 1.50 5.26
C ASN A 220 18.02 2.04 3.92
N LYS A 221 17.25 2.89 3.23
CA LYS A 221 17.55 3.54 1.95
C LYS A 221 17.72 2.58 0.77
N LYS A 222 17.55 1.26 0.96
CA LYS A 222 17.79 0.21 -0.06
C LYS A 222 16.54 -0.61 -0.41
N ASP A 223 15.60 -0.75 0.52
CA ASP A 223 14.43 -1.63 0.31
C ASP A 223 13.56 -1.17 -0.86
N LYS A 224 13.06 -2.15 -1.62
CA LYS A 224 11.90 -1.98 -2.51
C LYS A 224 10.65 -2.12 -1.65
N GLU A 225 9.72 -1.18 -1.76
CA GLU A 225 8.55 -1.11 -0.90
C GLU A 225 7.31 -1.09 -1.78
N ASP A 226 6.38 -2.03 -1.54
CA ASP A 226 5.06 -2.08 -2.16
C ASP A 226 4.02 -2.36 -1.07
N ILE A 227 3.28 -1.31 -0.71
CA ILE A 227 2.37 -1.31 0.44
C ILE A 227 1.00 -0.93 -0.08
N GLY A 228 0.01 -1.79 0.15
CA GLY A 228 -1.40 -1.53 -0.14
C GLY A 228 -2.24 -1.67 1.12
N LEU A 229 -3.17 -0.75 1.33
CA LEU A 229 -4.17 -0.78 2.38
C LEU A 229 -5.57 -0.71 1.77
N LEU A 230 -6.52 -1.35 2.43
CA LEU A 230 -7.94 -1.30 2.10
C LEU A 230 -8.71 -0.96 3.36
N TYR A 231 -9.32 0.22 3.38
CA TYR A 231 -10.19 0.63 4.48
C TYR A 231 -11.66 0.47 4.09
N LYS A 232 -12.42 -0.20 4.97
CA LYS A 232 -13.87 -0.36 4.86
C LYS A 232 -14.55 0.30 6.07
N ALA A 233 -15.67 0.98 5.86
CA ALA A 233 -16.44 1.56 6.97
C ALA A 233 -17.38 0.53 7.59
N ASN A 234 -17.62 0.61 8.90
CA ASN A 234 -18.56 -0.27 9.63
C ASN A 234 -19.85 0.51 10.03
N PRO A 235 -21.06 -0.08 9.91
CA PRO A 235 -21.36 -1.31 9.14
C PRO A 235 -20.97 -1.12 7.68
N ASP A 236 -20.65 -2.24 7.00
CA ASP A 236 -20.04 -2.26 5.66
C ASP A 236 -20.63 -1.18 4.76
N ASN A 237 -19.88 -0.10 4.61
CA ASN A 237 -20.17 0.95 3.65
C ASN A 237 -19.61 0.50 2.29
N TYR A 238 -20.41 0.69 1.26
CA TYR A 238 -20.05 0.38 -0.11
C TYR A 238 -18.96 1.31 -0.69
N LEU A 239 -18.53 2.36 0.03
CA LEU A 239 -17.38 3.19 -0.35
C LEU A 239 -16.11 2.71 0.35
N ASN A 240 -15.33 1.90 -0.34
CA ASN A 240 -14.01 1.45 0.10
C ASN A 240 -12.95 2.50 -0.24
N VAL A 241 -12.01 2.71 0.69
CA VAL A 241 -10.83 3.55 0.44
C VAL A 241 -9.61 2.66 0.25
N ARG A 242 -9.01 2.71 -0.93
CA ARG A 242 -7.77 2.03 -1.27
C ARG A 242 -6.63 3.03 -1.21
N MET A 243 -5.55 2.65 -0.56
CA MET A 243 -4.31 3.43 -0.55
C MET A 243 -3.17 2.53 -0.94
N SER A 244 -2.28 2.98 -1.80
CA SER A 244 -1.05 2.25 -2.09
C SER A 244 0.13 3.17 -2.29
N THR A 245 1.32 2.65 -2.01
CA THR A 245 2.58 3.34 -2.22
C THR A 245 3.62 2.37 -2.74
N ASN A 246 4.41 2.83 -3.73
CA ASN A 246 5.46 2.03 -4.33
C ASN A 246 6.69 2.88 -4.64
N ASN A 247 7.86 2.45 -4.15
CA ASN A 247 9.09 3.24 -4.24
C ASN A 247 10.05 2.81 -5.37
N TYR A 248 9.67 1.82 -6.18
CA TYR A 248 10.53 1.23 -7.21
C TYR A 248 9.88 1.15 -8.60
N ILE A 249 8.65 1.67 -8.75
CA ILE A 249 8.01 1.89 -10.05
C ILE A 249 8.21 3.34 -10.49
N ARG A 250 8.24 3.52 -11.81
CA ARG A 250 8.22 4.84 -12.46
C ARG A 250 7.56 4.70 -13.82
N GLU A 251 6.48 5.42 -14.01
CA GLU A 251 5.77 5.44 -15.27
C GLU A 251 6.41 6.43 -16.24
N LYS A 252 6.34 6.12 -17.54
CA LYS A 252 6.80 7.04 -18.59
C LYS A 252 5.86 8.26 -18.69
N ASP A 253 4.56 7.98 -18.69
CA ASP A 253 3.50 8.97 -18.84
C ASP A 253 2.78 9.17 -17.49
N SER A 254 2.03 10.24 -17.32
CA SER A 254 1.12 10.43 -16.18
C SER A 254 -0.26 9.81 -16.43
N MET A 255 -1.10 9.72 -15.40
CA MET A 255 -2.49 9.26 -15.55
C MET A 255 -3.27 10.14 -16.54
N LEU A 256 -3.09 11.46 -16.49
CA LEU A 256 -3.79 12.39 -17.38
C LEU A 256 -3.24 12.36 -18.81
N GLU A 257 -1.92 12.16 -18.98
CA GLU A 257 -1.32 11.95 -20.31
C GLU A 257 -1.87 10.68 -20.97
N ARG A 258 -2.14 9.62 -20.19
CA ARG A 258 -2.76 8.38 -20.66
C ARG A 258 -4.29 8.41 -20.74
N PHE A 259 -4.93 9.55 -20.42
CA PHE A 259 -6.40 9.59 -20.28
C PHE A 259 -7.14 9.16 -21.55
N GLY A 260 -6.65 9.50 -22.75
CA GLY A 260 -7.31 9.08 -24.00
C GLY A 260 -7.42 7.56 -24.16
N VAL A 261 -6.42 6.81 -23.68
CA VAL A 261 -6.45 5.34 -23.65
C VAL A 261 -7.41 4.85 -22.58
N ILE A 262 -7.38 5.46 -21.39
CA ILE A 262 -8.29 5.12 -20.28
C ILE A 262 -9.75 5.32 -20.72
N GLU A 263 -10.05 6.47 -21.33
CA GLU A 263 -11.39 6.84 -21.79
C GLU A 263 -11.92 5.87 -22.86
N ALA A 264 -11.08 5.48 -23.82
CA ALA A 264 -11.46 4.49 -24.84
C ALA A 264 -11.77 3.10 -24.25
N MET A 265 -11.24 2.77 -23.06
CA MET A 265 -11.51 1.52 -22.36
C MET A 265 -12.73 1.58 -21.42
N LEU A 266 -13.34 2.76 -21.22
CA LEU A 266 -14.52 2.89 -20.37
C LEU A 266 -15.77 2.33 -21.04
N SER A 267 -16.15 1.12 -20.65
CA SER A 267 -17.46 0.55 -20.97
C SER A 267 -18.50 1.00 -19.95
N ARG A 268 -19.61 1.59 -20.42
CA ARG A 268 -20.74 2.06 -19.57
C ARG A 268 -20.30 3.04 -18.47
N GLY A 269 -19.35 3.92 -18.78
CA GLY A 269 -18.84 4.92 -17.86
C GLY A 269 -18.37 6.21 -18.55
N LYS A 270 -18.02 7.21 -17.73
CA LYS A 270 -17.52 8.52 -18.15
C LYS A 270 -16.65 9.14 -17.06
N ALA A 271 -15.77 10.05 -17.46
CA ALA A 271 -15.10 10.94 -16.52
C ALA A 271 -16.05 12.03 -16.02
N LEU A 272 -16.15 12.19 -14.70
CA LEU A 272 -16.83 13.30 -14.05
C LEU A 272 -15.91 14.51 -13.90
N ARG A 273 -14.66 14.26 -13.50
CA ARG A 273 -13.65 15.29 -13.26
C ARG A 273 -12.27 14.71 -13.46
N LYS A 274 -11.36 15.51 -14.01
CA LYS A 274 -9.95 15.17 -14.13
C LYS A 274 -9.15 16.46 -14.04
N GLY A 275 -7.94 16.40 -13.50
CA GLY A 275 -7.08 17.57 -13.45
C GLY A 275 -5.87 17.42 -12.56
N ALA A 276 -4.93 18.33 -12.72
CA ALA A 276 -3.82 18.48 -11.79
C ALA A 276 -4.29 19.26 -10.56
N ARG A 277 -3.85 18.84 -9.37
CA ARG A 277 -4.10 19.52 -8.10
C ARG A 277 -2.80 19.67 -7.32
N LYS A 278 -2.67 20.78 -6.59
CA LYS A 278 -1.60 20.98 -5.62
C LYS A 278 -2.16 20.80 -4.21
N ILE A 279 -1.78 19.71 -3.53
CA ILE A 279 -2.33 19.32 -2.23
C ILE A 279 -1.19 19.23 -1.23
N ASN A 280 -1.20 20.09 -0.20
CA ASN A 280 -0.18 20.14 0.87
C ASN A 280 1.27 20.07 0.34
N GLY A 281 1.54 20.82 -0.74
CA GLY A 281 2.85 20.90 -1.38
C GLY A 281 3.18 19.77 -2.36
N GLN A 282 2.31 18.78 -2.54
CA GLN A 282 2.46 17.70 -3.52
C GLN A 282 1.81 18.09 -4.85
N ASP A 283 2.48 17.79 -5.95
CA ASP A 283 1.89 17.83 -7.29
C ASP A 283 1.16 16.50 -7.54
N THR A 284 -0.14 16.59 -7.80
CA THR A 284 -1.03 15.42 -7.88
C THR A 284 -1.90 15.48 -9.13
N GLU A 285 -2.32 14.33 -9.62
CA GLU A 285 -3.33 14.21 -10.68
C GLU A 285 -4.54 13.46 -10.14
N GLU A 286 -5.73 14.00 -10.38
CA GLU A 286 -6.99 13.33 -10.04
C GLU A 286 -7.77 12.90 -11.28
N LEU A 287 -8.52 11.81 -11.11
CA LEU A 287 -9.46 11.31 -12.09
C LEU A 287 -10.66 10.68 -11.37
N LEU A 288 -11.84 11.23 -11.60
CA LEU A 288 -13.10 10.77 -11.03
C LEU A 288 -13.92 10.13 -12.15
N LEU A 289 -14.09 8.81 -12.08
CA LEU A 289 -14.85 8.04 -13.05
C LEU A 289 -16.17 7.58 -12.43
N SER A 290 -17.22 7.63 -13.25
CA SER A 290 -18.54 7.10 -12.90
C SER A 290 -19.02 6.17 -14.01
N GLY A 291 -19.86 5.21 -13.66
CA GLY A 291 -20.43 4.28 -14.62
C GLY A 291 -21.41 3.34 -13.95
N ARG A 292 -21.54 2.14 -14.53
CA ARG A 292 -22.39 1.07 -13.99
C ARG A 292 -21.56 -0.15 -13.63
N GLN A 293 -22.07 -0.96 -12.71
CA GLN A 293 -21.46 -2.25 -12.40
C GLN A 293 -21.48 -3.17 -13.63
N PRO A 294 -20.54 -4.14 -13.75
CA PRO A 294 -20.46 -5.02 -14.92
C PRO A 294 -21.76 -5.80 -15.17
N ASN A 295 -22.39 -6.29 -14.10
CA ASN A 295 -23.47 -7.26 -14.17
C ASN A 295 -24.87 -6.68 -13.89
N ASN A 296 -25.01 -5.38 -13.62
CA ASN A 296 -26.29 -4.71 -13.38
C ASN A 296 -26.21 -3.20 -13.68
N ASP A 297 -27.28 -2.45 -13.40
CA ASP A 297 -27.34 -0.99 -13.64
C ASP A 297 -26.99 -0.14 -12.41
N ASN A 298 -26.52 -0.76 -11.32
CA ASN A 298 -26.12 -0.02 -10.13
C ASN A 298 -24.95 0.91 -10.42
N PRO A 299 -24.90 2.11 -9.82
CA PRO A 299 -23.79 3.04 -10.00
C PRO A 299 -22.44 2.45 -9.55
N ARG A 300 -21.40 2.75 -10.33
CA ARG A 300 -20.01 2.43 -10.04
C ARG A 300 -19.16 3.70 -10.08
N TYR A 301 -18.27 3.83 -9.12
CA TYR A 301 -17.36 4.97 -8.96
C TYR A 301 -15.93 4.47 -8.77
N LEU A 302 -15.00 5.15 -9.45
CA LEU A 302 -13.55 5.02 -9.23
C LEU A 302 -12.98 6.44 -9.22
N PHE A 303 -12.77 6.97 -8.03
CA PHE A 303 -12.14 8.27 -7.84
C PHE A 303 -10.72 8.04 -7.38
N THR A 304 -9.74 8.54 -8.13
CA THR A 304 -8.32 8.28 -7.88
C THR A 304 -7.52 9.57 -7.90
N LEU A 305 -6.49 9.62 -7.05
CA LEU A 305 -5.50 10.68 -6.93
C LEU A 305 -4.13 10.00 -6.94
N ARG A 306 -3.24 10.47 -7.81
CA ARG A 306 -1.88 9.95 -7.94
C ARG A 306 -0.83 11.02 -7.67
N VAL A 307 0.27 10.58 -7.09
CA VAL A 307 1.44 11.42 -6.78
C VAL A 307 2.70 10.72 -7.31
N ASN A 308 3.63 11.50 -7.86
CA ASN A 308 4.96 11.06 -8.27
C ASN A 308 5.02 9.95 -9.34
N GLU A 309 3.98 9.71 -10.16
CA GLU A 309 4.00 8.61 -11.15
C GLU A 309 5.24 8.63 -12.06
N LYS A 310 5.58 9.82 -12.58
CA LYS A 310 6.74 10.02 -13.49
C LYS A 310 8.06 10.17 -12.76
N THR A 311 8.03 10.47 -11.47
CA THR A 311 9.21 10.74 -10.64
C THR A 311 9.46 9.63 -9.61
N GLY A 312 8.73 8.52 -9.71
CA GLY A 312 8.73 7.41 -8.76
C GLY A 312 10.13 6.96 -8.35
N GLY A 313 10.33 6.78 -7.05
CA GLY A 313 11.61 6.36 -6.48
C GLY A 313 11.60 6.39 -4.95
N ARG A 314 12.72 6.02 -4.33
CA ARG A 314 12.84 5.91 -2.86
C ARG A 314 12.56 7.20 -2.09
N ARG A 315 12.83 8.37 -2.68
CA ARG A 315 12.56 9.70 -2.08
C ARG A 315 11.25 10.34 -2.53
N THR A 316 10.64 9.78 -3.56
CA THR A 316 9.42 10.26 -4.21
C THR A 316 8.56 9.05 -4.54
N PRO A 317 8.17 8.23 -3.54
CA PRO A 317 7.42 7.02 -3.81
C PRO A 317 6.10 7.39 -4.49
N VAL A 318 5.73 6.60 -5.50
CA VAL A 318 4.43 6.74 -6.13
C VAL A 318 3.36 6.48 -5.07
N PHE A 319 2.35 7.33 -5.02
CA PHE A 319 1.22 7.16 -4.11
C PHE A 319 -0.08 7.21 -4.88
N ASN A 320 -1.00 6.33 -4.51
CA ASN A 320 -2.34 6.27 -5.05
C ASN A 320 -3.35 6.22 -3.91
N LEU A 321 -4.28 7.17 -3.90
CA LEU A 321 -5.49 7.15 -3.08
C LEU A 321 -6.67 6.91 -4.01
N ALA A 322 -7.57 6.01 -3.64
CA ALA A 322 -8.79 5.77 -4.39
C ALA A 322 -10.01 5.53 -3.51
N VAL A 323 -11.16 6.05 -3.94
CA VAL A 323 -12.49 5.69 -3.44
C VAL A 323 -13.17 4.84 -4.50
N VAL A 324 -13.62 3.66 -4.11
CA VAL A 324 -14.27 2.68 -5.01
C VAL A 324 -15.49 2.06 -4.35
N ASN A 325 -16.45 1.64 -5.16
CA ASN A 325 -17.57 0.80 -4.74
C ASN A 325 -17.72 -0.44 -5.64
N ASP A 326 -16.59 -1.04 -6.01
CA ASP A 326 -16.62 -2.34 -6.66
C ASP A 326 -17.15 -3.41 -5.68
N GLU A 327 -17.87 -4.39 -6.23
CA GLU A 327 -18.45 -5.58 -5.56
C GLU A 327 -19.88 -5.42 -5.00
N GLU A 328 -20.81 -5.96 -5.80
CA GLU A 328 -22.19 -6.46 -5.55
C GLU A 328 -23.30 -5.52 -5.03
N THR A 329 -23.02 -4.49 -4.24
CA THR A 329 -24.09 -3.68 -3.60
C THR A 329 -24.01 -2.18 -3.93
N PRO A 330 -25.13 -1.54 -4.34
CA PRO A 330 -25.14 -0.12 -4.67
C PRO A 330 -24.87 0.73 -3.42
N THR A 331 -24.03 1.74 -3.58
CA THR A 331 -23.86 2.78 -2.56
C THR A 331 -25.17 3.51 -2.30
N ALA A 332 -25.49 3.76 -1.04
CA ALA A 332 -26.64 4.57 -0.64
C ALA A 332 -26.41 6.07 -0.88
N TYR A 333 -25.16 6.47 -1.14
CA TYR A 333 -24.78 7.86 -1.31
C TYR A 333 -24.98 8.33 -2.76
N THR A 334 -25.38 9.59 -2.91
CA THR A 334 -25.48 10.24 -4.22
C THR A 334 -24.09 10.50 -4.81
N GLN A 335 -24.01 10.69 -6.13
CA GLN A 335 -22.76 11.10 -6.78
C GLN A 335 -22.17 12.37 -6.14
N ASN A 336 -23.02 13.35 -5.81
CA ASN A 336 -22.58 14.61 -5.22
C ASN A 336 -21.97 14.39 -3.82
N GLU A 337 -22.60 13.55 -2.99
CA GLU A 337 -22.10 13.20 -1.65
C GLU A 337 -20.74 12.49 -1.73
N ILE A 338 -20.55 11.59 -2.69
CA ILE A 338 -19.29 10.86 -2.88
C ILE A 338 -18.19 11.81 -3.39
N VAL A 339 -18.52 12.75 -4.29
CA VAL A 339 -17.55 13.77 -4.74
C VAL A 339 -17.16 14.69 -3.59
N ALA A 340 -18.10 15.10 -2.74
CA ALA A 340 -17.78 15.91 -1.57
C ALA A 340 -16.94 15.16 -0.52
N PHE A 341 -17.24 13.88 -0.29
CA PHE A 341 -16.41 13.00 0.54
C PHE A 341 -14.98 12.88 -0.02
N TRP A 342 -14.86 12.65 -1.34
CA TRP A 342 -13.58 12.61 -2.04
C TRP A 342 -12.79 13.92 -1.89
N ASP A 343 -13.43 15.06 -2.11
CA ASP A 343 -12.81 16.38 -2.01
C ASP A 343 -12.24 16.59 -0.61
N ALA A 344 -12.99 16.22 0.43
CA ALA A 344 -12.56 16.32 1.81
C ALA A 344 -11.36 15.42 2.13
N ILE A 345 -11.42 14.10 1.82
CA ILE A 345 -10.34 13.19 2.21
C ILE A 345 -9.07 13.40 1.35
N SER A 346 -9.23 13.65 0.05
CA SER A 346 -8.09 13.80 -0.87
C SER A 346 -7.25 15.03 -0.52
N GLN A 347 -7.89 16.11 -0.07
CA GLN A 347 -7.21 17.35 0.35
C GLN A 347 -6.35 17.17 1.61
N THR A 348 -6.54 16.09 2.38
CA THR A 348 -5.73 15.80 3.58
C THR A 348 -4.43 15.06 3.28
N LEU A 349 -4.22 14.62 2.03
CA LEU A 349 -3.00 13.93 1.63
C LEU A 349 -1.77 14.80 1.91
N ARG A 350 -0.80 14.23 2.62
CA ARG A 350 0.46 14.90 2.95
C ARG A 350 1.56 13.89 3.22
N VAL A 351 2.81 14.32 3.07
CA VAL A 351 3.97 13.55 3.53
C VAL A 351 3.98 13.52 5.05
N ARG A 352 4.26 12.36 5.65
CA ARG A 352 4.40 12.24 7.10
C ARG A 352 5.61 13.06 7.58
N PRO A 353 5.49 13.85 8.67
CA PRO A 353 6.65 14.49 9.28
C PRO A 353 7.77 13.48 9.58
N GLY A 354 9.00 13.78 9.16
CA GLY A 354 10.15 12.89 9.33
C GLY A 354 10.13 11.64 8.44
N ALA A 355 9.25 11.55 7.44
CA ALA A 355 9.18 10.38 6.55
C ALA A 355 10.48 10.07 5.80
N PHE A 356 11.31 11.10 5.59
CA PHE A 356 12.60 11.01 4.91
C PHE A 356 13.68 11.51 5.86
N ASP A 357 14.85 10.89 5.79
CA ASP A 357 16.05 11.30 6.53
C ASP A 357 16.47 12.72 6.12
N PRO A 358 16.56 13.70 7.05
CA PRO A 358 17.16 15.00 6.76
C PRO A 358 18.63 14.78 6.37
N ARG A 359 19.03 15.33 5.23
CA ARG A 359 20.36 15.11 4.67
C ARG A 359 21.49 15.63 5.55
#